data_AF-A0A4Q7VPG4-F1
#
_entry.id   AF-A0A4Q7VPG4-F1
#
_cell.length_a   1.000
_cell.length_b   1.000
_cell.length_c   1.000
_cell.angle_alpha   90.00
_cell.angle_beta   90.00
_cell.angle_gamma   90.00
#
_symmetry.space_group_name_H-M   'P 1'
#
loop_
_entity.id
_entity.type
_entity.pdbx_description
1 polymer ?
#
loop_
_entity_poly.entity_id
_entity_poly.type
_entity_poly.pdbx_seq_one_letter_code
_entity_poly.pdbx_strand_id
1 'polypeptide(L)' 'MSKVRFTEEFKLEAIKQITEHHRPVAEVSQRLSVSSHSL' A
#
# COMPACT_ATOMS: atom_id res chain seq x y z
N MET A 1 -15.57 -13.78 -4.25
CA MET A 1 -14.70 -12.61 -4.02
C MET A 1 -14.19 -12.66 -2.59
N SER A 2 -13.09 -13.39 -2.36
CA SER A 2 -12.42 -13.49 -1.07
C SER A 2 -11.80 -12.14 -0.73
N LYS A 3 -12.26 -11.51 0.37
CA LYS A 3 -11.75 -10.24 0.87
C LYS A 3 -10.29 -10.46 1.27
N VAL A 4 -9.35 -10.10 0.39
CA VAL A 4 -7.91 -10.12 0.68
C VAL A 4 -7.70 -9.23 1.90
N ARG A 5 -7.38 -9.85 3.04
CA ARG A 5 -7.09 -9.12 4.28
C ARG A 5 -5.60 -8.79 4.25
N PHE A 6 -5.28 -7.58 3.84
CA PHE A 6 -3.94 -7.04 4.05
C PHE A 6 -3.64 -7.03 5.56
N THR A 7 -2.46 -7.54 5.95
CA THR A 7 -2.00 -7.48 7.33
C THR A 7 -1.78 -6.02 7.74
N GLU A 8 -1.86 -5.72 9.04
CA GLU A 8 -1.62 -4.35 9.52
C GLU A 8 -0.19 -3.89 9.23
N GLU A 9 0.78 -4.81 9.33
CA GLU A 9 2.19 -4.59 8.97
C GLU A 9 2.33 -4.11 7.52
N PHE A 10 1.58 -4.70 6.61
CA PHE A 10 1.60 -4.33 5.20
C PHE A 10 1.11 -2.90 4.96
N LYS A 11 0.05 -2.48 5.66
CA LYS A 11 -0.46 -1.11 5.58
C LYS A 11 0.54 -0.11 6.16
N LEU A 12 1.18 -0.46 7.28
CA LEU A 12 2.18 0.39 7.91
C LEU A 12 3.40 0.60 7.00
N GLU A 13 3.86 -0.45 6.32
CA GLU A 13 4.97 -0.34 5.36
C GLU A 13 4.60 0.56 4.17
N ALA A 14 3.39 0.42 3.63
CA ALA A 14 2.90 1.28 2.56
C ALA A 14 2.86 2.75 2.98
N ILE A 15 2.36 3.02 4.20
CA ILE A 15 2.33 4.38 4.77
C ILE A 15 3.75 4.93 4.90
N LYS A 16 4.70 4.17 5.47
CA LYS A 16 6.10 4.59 5.60
C LYS A 16 6.74 4.94 4.26
N GLN A 17 6.48 4.15 3.21
CA GLN A 17 7.00 4.46 1.87
C GLN A 17 6.46 5.78 1.32
N ILE A 18 5.20 6.10 1.60
CA ILE A 18 4.59 7.36 1.16
C ILE A 18 5.10 8.53 2.00
N THR A 19 5.18 8.38 3.33
CA THR A 19 5.48 9.47 4.24
C THR A 19 6.97 9.71 4.43
N GLU A 20 7.77 8.66 4.64
CA GLU A 20 9.21 8.77 4.94
C GLU A 20 10.04 8.82 3.65
N HIS A 21 9.66 8.04 2.65
CA HIS A 21 10.38 7.96 1.38
C HIS A 21 9.77 8.83 0.28
N HIS A 22 8.72 9.60 0.57
CA HIS A 22 8.02 10.48 -0.36
C HIS A 22 7.62 9.81 -1.68
N ARG A 23 7.34 8.50 -1.63
CA ARG A 23 6.98 7.76 -2.84
C ARG A 23 5.53 8.01 -3.24
N PRO A 24 5.22 8.15 -4.53
CA PRO A 24 3.86 8.30 -5.00
C PRO A 24 3.00 7.10 -4.60
N VAL A 25 1.77 7.36 -4.14
CA VAL A 25 0.79 6.30 -3.81
C VAL A 25 0.56 5.36 -5.00
N ALA A 26 0.60 5.89 -6.23
CA ALA A 26 0.46 5.10 -7.46
C ALA A 26 1.64 4.13 -7.68
N GLU A 27 2.85 4.51 -7.30
CA GLU A 27 4.03 3.62 -7.40
C GLU A 27 3.96 2.53 -6.33
N VAL A 28 3.59 2.91 -5.11
CA VAL A 28 3.44 1.96 -3.99
C VAL A 28 2.30 0.97 -4.28
N SER A 29 1.17 1.43 -4.81
CA SER A 29 0.02 0.55 -5.14
C SER A 29 0.34 -0.42 -6.26
N GLN A 30 1.04 0.02 -7.31
CA GLN A 30 1.49 -0.85 -8.40
C GLN A 30 2.47 -1.93 -7.91
N ARG A 31 3.46 -1.57 -7.09
CA ARG A 31 4.44 -2.53 -6.56
C ARG A 31 3.81 -3.57 -5.63
N LEU A 32 2.79 -3.15 -4.91
CA LEU A 32 2.04 -4.01 -3.98
C LEU A 32 0.92 -4.79 -4.67
N SER A 33 0.69 -4.58 -5.97
CA SER A 33 -0.40 -5.17 -6.75
C SER A 33 -1.78 -4.92 -6.12
N VAL A 34 -1.96 -3.74 -5.52
CA VAL A 34 -3.21 -3.30 -4.89
C VAL A 34 -3.74 -2.06 -5.60
N SER A 35 -5.04 -1.79 -5.46
CA SER A 35 -5.59 -0.53 -5.95
C SER A 35 -5.11 0.62 -5.06
N SER A 36 -4.84 1.79 -5.64
CA SER A 36 -4.52 3.01 -4.87
C SER A 36 -5.64 3.41 -3.92
N HIS A 37 -6.87 2.92 -4.13
CA HIS A 37 -8.02 3.15 -3.27
C HIS A 37 -8.04 2.24 -2.03
N SER A 38 -7.17 1.23 -1.99
CA SER A 38 -7.03 0.27 -0.88
C SER A 38 -5.82 0.56 0.01
N LEU A 39 -4.93 1.47 -0.43
CA LEU A 39 -3.85 2.05 0.37
C LEU A 39 -4.34 3.29 1.10
#